data_AF-A0A9P0FBF8-F1
#
_entry.id   AF-A0A9P0FBF8-F1
#
_cell.length_a   1.000
_cell.length_b   1.000
_cell.length_c   1.000
_cell.angle_alpha   90.00
_cell.angle_beta   90.00
_cell.angle_gamma   90.00
#
_symmetry.space_group_name_H-M   'P 1'
#
loop_
_entity.id
_entity.type
_entity.pdbx_description
1 polymer ?
#
loop_
_entity_poly.entity_id
_entity_poly.type
_entity_poly.pdbx_seq_one_letter_code
_entity_poly.pdbx_strand_id
1 'polypeptide(L)'
;MHFLHDVLSSKKVLFGSFSDKLTKEDKVKAWKTIHEKALSLGLVSANKDFSYTRDVYWQKIHRGKKKLTTAKKLAAKVGELRVKKLKLSLEIMKKESYLKSLEIFKQEKELGLPPLHFTAICHAAQQEILVQADTEVEGFDIGI
;
A
#
# COMPACT_ATOMS: atom_id res chain seq x y z
N MET A 1 -30.83 5.72 1.41
CA MET A 1 -29.92 6.85 1.06
C MET A 1 -30.43 7.58 -0.19
N HIS A 2 -31.45 8.44 -0.09
CA HIS A 2 -32.07 9.07 -1.26
C HIS A 2 -31.48 10.45 -1.60
N PHE A 3 -31.20 11.30 -0.60
CA PHE A 3 -30.58 12.62 -0.81
C PHE A 3 -29.27 12.59 -1.62
N LEU A 4 -28.36 11.67 -1.30
CA LEU A 4 -27.08 11.55 -2.02
C LEU A 4 -27.25 11.09 -3.45
N HIS A 5 -28.23 10.21 -3.70
CA HIS A 5 -28.57 9.78 -5.04
C HIS A 5 -29.07 10.98 -5.85
N ASP A 6 -29.97 11.79 -5.29
CA ASP A 6 -30.50 12.99 -5.95
C ASP A 6 -29.41 14.02 -6.30
N VAL A 7 -28.46 14.28 -5.40
CA VAL A 7 -27.32 15.17 -5.68
C VAL A 7 -26.44 14.62 -6.81
N LEU A 8 -26.25 13.31 -6.87
CA LEU A 8 -25.44 12.66 -7.92
C LEU A 8 -26.19 12.57 -9.26
N SER A 9 -27.49 12.32 -9.26
CA SER A 9 -28.34 12.30 -10.45
C SER A 9 -28.41 13.70 -11.09
N SER A 10 -28.48 14.75 -10.28
CA SER A 10 -28.46 16.15 -10.74
C SER A 10 -27.05 16.72 -10.93
N LYS A 11 -25.98 15.90 -10.84
CA LYS A 11 -24.58 16.37 -10.84
C LYS A 11 -24.24 17.27 -12.03
N LYS A 12 -24.71 16.94 -13.23
CA LYS A 12 -24.44 17.73 -14.45
C LYS A 12 -25.05 19.13 -14.38
N VAL A 13 -26.20 19.27 -13.74
CA VAL A 13 -26.88 20.57 -13.55
C VAL A 13 -26.22 21.33 -12.41
N LEU A 14 -26.02 20.70 -11.25
CA LEU A 14 -25.50 21.39 -10.05
C LEU A 14 -24.04 21.85 -10.21
N PHE A 15 -23.20 21.03 -10.83
CA PHE A 15 -21.76 21.24 -10.90
C PHE A 15 -21.23 21.43 -12.33
N GLY A 16 -22.11 21.44 -13.34
CA GLY A 16 -21.71 21.75 -14.72
C GLY A 16 -21.33 23.23 -14.88
N SER A 17 -20.50 23.53 -15.87
CA SER A 17 -20.19 24.91 -16.26
C SER A 17 -21.43 25.62 -16.78
N PHE A 18 -21.55 26.93 -16.54
CA PHE A 18 -22.62 27.72 -17.13
C PHE A 18 -22.53 27.69 -18.66
N SER A 19 -23.68 27.59 -19.31
CA SER A 19 -23.81 27.58 -20.77
C SER A 19 -25.18 28.15 -21.15
N ASP A 20 -25.43 28.39 -22.42
CA ASP A 20 -26.74 28.85 -22.90
C ASP A 20 -27.88 27.89 -22.53
N LYS A 21 -27.55 26.62 -22.24
CA LYS A 21 -28.48 25.58 -21.79
C LYS A 21 -28.56 25.39 -20.28
N LEU A 22 -27.65 26.00 -19.51
CA LEU A 22 -27.58 25.85 -18.05
C LEU A 22 -27.39 27.20 -17.38
N THR A 23 -28.49 27.73 -16.86
CA THR A 23 -28.53 29.02 -16.21
C THR A 23 -28.29 28.93 -14.70
N LYS A 24 -28.12 30.10 -14.07
CA LYS A 24 -28.06 30.21 -12.60
C LYS A 24 -29.37 29.76 -11.95
N GLU A 25 -30.49 30.03 -12.60
CA GLU A 25 -31.84 29.70 -12.11
C GLU A 25 -32.04 28.20 -12.06
N ASP A 26 -31.57 27.46 -13.07
CA ASP A 26 -31.64 25.99 -13.11
C ASP A 26 -30.90 25.37 -11.93
N LYS A 27 -29.71 25.91 -11.60
CA LYS A 27 -28.94 25.45 -10.44
C LYS A 27 -29.65 25.74 -9.13
N VAL A 28 -30.24 26.92 -8.99
CA VAL A 28 -31.01 27.29 -7.79
C VAL A 28 -32.23 26.38 -7.64
N LYS A 29 -32.97 26.14 -8.72
CA LYS A 29 -34.13 25.24 -8.74
C LYS A 29 -33.74 23.83 -8.34
N ALA A 30 -32.67 23.29 -8.91
CA ALA A 30 -32.16 21.97 -8.57
C ALA A 30 -31.76 21.86 -7.08
N TRP A 31 -31.10 22.88 -6.53
CA TRP A 31 -30.77 22.90 -5.10
C TRP A 31 -31.99 23.02 -4.19
N LYS A 32 -33.03 23.76 -4.59
CA LYS A 32 -34.30 23.83 -3.85
C LYS A 32 -35.00 22.46 -3.80
N THR A 33 -35.11 21.76 -4.94
CA THR A 33 -35.70 20.41 -4.98
C THR A 33 -34.91 19.43 -4.09
N ILE A 34 -33.58 19.52 -4.10
CA ILE A 34 -32.72 18.69 -3.23
C ILE A 34 -32.93 19.05 -1.75
N HIS A 35 -33.12 20.32 -1.44
CA HIS A 35 -33.38 20.79 -0.09
C HIS A 35 -34.74 20.33 0.44
N GLU A 36 -35.80 20.39 -0.36
CA GLU A 36 -37.13 19.85 0.00
C GLU A 36 -37.05 18.37 0.36
N LYS A 37 -36.29 17.59 -0.42
CA LYS A 37 -36.02 16.18 -0.10
C LYS A 37 -35.15 16.01 1.15
N ALA A 38 -34.22 16.91 1.41
CA ALA A 38 -33.43 16.88 2.64
C ALA A 38 -34.30 17.17 3.88
N LEU A 39 -35.26 18.10 3.75
CA LEU A 39 -36.25 18.43 4.78
C LEU A 39 -37.19 17.25 5.03
N SER A 40 -37.73 16.63 3.98
CA SER A 40 -38.64 15.47 4.14
C SER A 40 -37.97 14.26 4.79
N LEU A 41 -36.65 14.13 4.62
CA LEU A 41 -35.84 13.09 5.25
C LEU A 41 -35.33 13.49 6.66
N GLY A 42 -35.63 14.68 7.17
CA GLY A 42 -35.15 15.17 8.45
C GLY A 42 -33.64 15.39 8.53
N LEU A 43 -32.96 15.52 7.39
CA LEU A 43 -31.49 15.67 7.32
C LEU A 43 -31.03 17.10 7.62
N VAL A 44 -31.90 18.07 7.38
CA VAL A 44 -31.69 19.50 7.58
C VAL A 44 -32.89 20.04 8.37
N SER A 45 -32.66 20.99 9.28
CA SER A 45 -33.72 21.59 10.07
C SER A 45 -34.60 22.53 9.24
N ALA A 46 -35.90 22.57 9.54
CA ALA A 46 -36.89 23.37 8.80
C ALA A 46 -36.63 24.88 8.80
N ASN A 47 -35.82 25.38 9.73
CA ASN A 47 -35.40 26.79 9.81
C ASN A 47 -34.21 27.13 8.89
N LYS A 48 -33.68 26.17 8.13
CA LYS A 48 -32.56 26.38 7.21
C LYS A 48 -33.05 26.42 5.79
N ASP A 49 -32.32 27.16 4.98
CA ASP A 49 -32.60 27.32 3.57
C ASP A 49 -31.77 26.34 2.71
N PHE A 50 -32.02 26.39 1.40
CA PHE A 50 -31.28 25.58 0.44
C PHE A 50 -29.78 25.95 0.41
N SER A 51 -29.40 27.17 0.79
CA SER A 51 -27.99 27.59 0.85
C SER A 51 -27.23 26.82 1.93
N TYR A 52 -27.82 26.64 3.12
CA TYR A 52 -27.25 25.77 4.16
C TYR A 52 -27.05 24.33 3.67
N THR A 53 -28.03 23.80 2.93
CA THR A 53 -27.97 22.43 2.41
C THR A 53 -26.81 22.24 1.42
N ARG A 54 -26.59 23.25 0.55
CA ARG A 54 -25.50 23.26 -0.43
C ARG A 54 -24.13 23.50 0.22
N ASP A 55 -24.02 24.52 1.05
CA ASP A 55 -22.72 25.05 1.48
C ASP A 55 -22.22 24.39 2.76
N VAL A 56 -23.12 23.97 3.64
CA VAL A 56 -22.74 23.37 4.93
C VAL A 56 -22.94 21.86 4.90
N TYR A 57 -24.17 21.42 4.65
CA TYR A 57 -24.52 20.00 4.80
C TYR A 57 -23.84 19.13 3.74
N TRP A 58 -23.97 19.48 2.46
CA TRP A 58 -23.29 18.77 1.37
C TRP A 58 -21.77 18.80 1.51
N GLN A 59 -21.18 19.95 1.85
CA GLN A 59 -19.74 20.05 2.06
C GLN A 59 -19.25 19.15 3.20
N LYS A 60 -19.99 19.05 4.32
CA LYS A 60 -19.65 18.14 5.42
C LYS A 60 -19.64 16.69 4.95
N ILE A 61 -20.67 16.25 4.23
CA ILE A 61 -20.74 14.87 3.72
C ILE A 61 -19.60 14.61 2.71
N HIS A 62 -19.37 15.52 1.79
CA HIS A 62 -18.34 15.39 0.76
C HIS A 62 -16.93 15.33 1.37
N ARG A 63 -16.62 16.22 2.32
CA ARG A 63 -15.35 16.23 3.05
C ARG A 63 -15.17 14.96 3.90
N GLY A 64 -16.24 14.49 4.55
CA GLY A 64 -16.24 13.24 5.31
C GLY A 64 -15.85 12.03 4.46
N LYS A 65 -16.44 11.91 3.26
CA LYS A 65 -16.08 10.85 2.29
C LYS A 65 -14.61 10.94 1.86
N LYS A 66 -14.10 12.14 1.59
CA LYS A 66 -12.68 12.33 1.21
C LYS A 66 -11.75 11.82 2.32
N LYS A 67 -12.00 12.19 3.58
CA LYS A 67 -11.22 11.71 4.73
C LYS A 67 -11.22 10.19 4.84
N LEU A 68 -12.38 9.55 4.66
CA LEU A 68 -12.49 8.08 4.69
C LEU A 68 -11.66 7.42 3.59
N THR A 69 -11.70 7.95 2.36
CA THR A 69 -10.89 7.40 1.25
C THR A 69 -9.40 7.56 1.48
N THR A 70 -8.95 8.70 2.02
CA THR A 70 -7.55 8.92 2.37
C THR A 70 -7.11 7.97 3.48
N ALA A 71 -7.93 7.79 4.53
CA ALA A 71 -7.65 6.86 5.61
C ALA A 71 -7.52 5.41 5.10
N LYS A 72 -8.40 4.98 4.19
CA LYS A 72 -8.31 3.65 3.55
C LYS A 72 -7.01 3.48 2.75
N LYS A 73 -6.64 4.48 1.94
CA LYS A 73 -5.38 4.46 1.17
C LYS A 73 -4.17 4.41 2.10
N LEU A 74 -4.19 5.18 3.19
CA LEU A 74 -3.12 5.17 4.18
C LEU A 74 -3.00 3.81 4.87
N ALA A 75 -4.12 3.22 5.28
CA ALA A 75 -4.15 1.90 5.91
C ALA A 75 -3.56 0.81 4.98
N ALA A 76 -3.94 0.83 3.70
CA ALA A 76 -3.37 -0.09 2.69
C ALA A 76 -1.84 0.08 2.58
N LYS A 77 -1.37 1.33 2.45
CA LYS A 77 0.07 1.63 2.39
C LYS A 77 0.83 1.18 3.64
N VAL A 78 0.25 1.35 4.83
CA VAL A 78 0.84 0.87 6.09
C VAL A 78 0.93 -0.65 6.11
N GLY A 79 -0.10 -1.36 5.62
CA GLY A 79 -0.09 -2.81 5.45
C GLY A 79 1.07 -3.28 4.56
N GLU A 80 1.22 -2.68 3.38
CA GLU A 80 2.31 -2.98 2.47
C GLU A 80 3.69 -2.74 3.09
N LEU A 81 3.87 -1.61 3.79
CA LEU A 81 5.12 -1.29 4.47
C LEU A 81 5.45 -2.30 5.59
N ARG A 82 4.44 -2.78 6.34
CA ARG A 82 4.64 -3.82 7.35
C ARG A 82 5.11 -5.14 6.73
N VAL A 83 4.50 -5.55 5.61
CA VAL A 83 4.93 -6.76 4.89
C VAL A 83 6.37 -6.61 4.39
N LYS A 84 6.73 -5.46 3.81
CA LYS A 84 8.11 -5.18 3.37
C LYS A 84 9.09 -5.22 4.54
N LYS A 85 8.73 -4.62 5.68
CA LYS A 85 9.56 -4.64 6.90
C LYS A 85 9.80 -6.05 7.41
N LEU A 86 8.75 -6.90 7.44
CA LEU A 86 8.89 -8.29 7.86
C LEU A 86 9.80 -9.10 6.92
N LYS A 87 9.65 -8.92 5.60
CA LYS A 87 10.53 -9.59 4.61
C LYS A 87 11.99 -9.21 4.79
N LEU A 88 12.28 -7.91 4.91
CA LEU A 88 13.64 -7.43 5.15
C LEU A 88 14.20 -7.94 6.48
N SER A 89 13.40 -7.97 7.54
CA SER A 89 13.82 -8.50 8.84
C SER A 89 14.17 -9.99 8.77
N LEU A 90 13.41 -10.80 8.03
CA LEU A 90 13.71 -12.21 7.81
C LEU A 90 15.02 -12.39 7.02
N GLU A 91 15.24 -11.55 6.01
CA GLU A 91 16.46 -11.61 5.20
C GLU A 91 17.70 -11.23 6.02
N ILE A 92 17.60 -10.19 6.86
CA ILE A 92 18.65 -9.79 7.79
C ILE A 92 18.99 -10.95 8.74
N MET A 93 17.99 -11.55 9.39
CA MET A 93 18.23 -12.66 10.31
C MET A 93 18.89 -13.87 9.62
N LYS A 94 18.50 -14.19 8.38
CA LYS A 94 19.16 -15.25 7.60
C LYS A 94 20.63 -14.91 7.32
N LYS A 95 20.92 -13.68 6.91
CA LYS A 95 22.30 -13.23 6.65
C LYS A 95 23.14 -13.22 7.92
N GLU A 96 22.61 -12.74 9.04
CA GLU A 96 23.29 -12.77 10.34
C GLU A 96 23.58 -14.19 10.80
N SER A 97 22.63 -15.11 10.65
CA SER A 97 22.84 -16.53 10.96
C SER A 97 23.94 -17.15 10.09
N TYR A 98 23.99 -16.80 8.80
CA TYR A 98 25.02 -17.28 7.89
C TYR A 98 26.41 -16.70 8.23
N LEU A 99 26.50 -15.41 8.54
CA LEU A 99 27.75 -14.78 8.95
C LEU A 99 28.34 -15.42 10.21
N LYS A 100 27.50 -15.72 11.21
CA LYS A 100 27.92 -16.46 12.41
C LYS A 100 28.42 -17.86 12.07
N SER A 101 27.75 -18.54 11.15
CA SER A 101 28.16 -19.88 10.71
C SER A 101 29.52 -19.83 10.02
N LEU A 102 29.79 -18.82 9.19
CA LEU A 102 31.09 -18.59 8.56
C LEU A 102 32.19 -18.25 9.58
N GLU A 103 31.87 -17.48 10.61
CA GLU A 103 32.81 -17.14 11.67
C GLU A 103 33.21 -18.37 12.47
N ILE A 104 32.25 -19.21 12.85
CA ILE A 104 32.53 -20.46 13.56
C ILE A 104 33.28 -21.43 12.64
N PHE A 105 32.90 -21.52 11.38
CA PHE A 105 33.60 -22.34 10.39
C PHE A 105 35.10 -21.96 10.27
N LYS A 106 35.42 -20.66 10.29
CA LYS A 106 36.83 -20.21 10.32
C LYS A 106 37.54 -20.66 11.59
N GLN A 107 36.89 -20.51 12.75
CA GLN A 107 37.45 -20.94 14.04
C GLN A 107 37.64 -22.45 14.12
N GLU A 108 36.70 -23.25 13.62
CA GLU A 108 36.83 -24.72 13.52
C GLU A 108 38.07 -25.11 12.73
N LYS A 109 38.30 -24.45 11.59
CA LYS A 109 39.47 -24.69 10.74
C LYS A 109 40.78 -24.32 11.44
N GLU A 110 40.82 -23.18 12.12
CA GLU A 110 41.99 -22.73 12.88
C GLU A 110 42.32 -23.67 14.04
N LEU A 111 41.30 -24.25 14.68
CA LEU A 111 41.45 -25.15 15.83
C LEU A 111 41.52 -26.64 15.45
N GLY A 112 41.36 -26.98 14.17
CA GLY A 112 41.33 -28.37 13.71
C GLY A 112 40.14 -29.19 14.21
N LEU A 113 39.01 -28.53 14.51
CA LEU A 113 37.82 -29.18 15.03
C LEU A 113 36.97 -29.79 13.90
N PRO A 114 36.26 -30.91 14.16
CA PRO A 114 35.35 -31.48 13.18
C PRO A 114 34.14 -30.55 12.93
N PRO A 115 33.53 -30.61 11.73
CA PRO A 115 32.37 -29.78 11.38
C PRO A 115 31.20 -29.98 12.35
N LEU A 116 30.66 -28.88 12.88
CA LEU A 116 29.40 -28.90 13.61
C LEU A 116 28.19 -28.84 12.66
N HIS A 117 27.03 -29.28 13.16
CA HIS A 117 25.80 -29.35 12.36
C HIS A 117 25.44 -28.04 11.64
N PHE A 118 25.71 -26.89 12.27
CA PHE A 118 25.38 -25.57 11.71
C PHE A 118 26.45 -25.00 10.76
N THR A 119 27.68 -25.56 10.73
CA THR A 119 28.72 -25.21 9.74
C THR A 119 28.79 -26.20 8.57
N ALA A 120 28.02 -27.30 8.63
CA ALA A 120 28.02 -28.36 7.61
C ALA A 120 27.80 -27.83 6.18
N ILE A 121 26.93 -26.84 6.00
CA ILE A 121 26.66 -26.20 4.70
C ILE A 121 27.91 -25.46 4.18
N CYS A 122 28.67 -24.82 5.06
CA CYS A 122 29.90 -24.11 4.70
C CYS A 122 31.02 -25.10 4.31
N HIS A 123 31.14 -26.21 5.03
CA HIS A 123 32.09 -27.28 4.69
C HIS A 123 31.75 -27.94 3.35
N ALA A 124 30.47 -28.27 3.10
CA ALA A 124 30.02 -28.85 1.84
C ALA A 124 30.31 -27.91 0.65
N ALA A 125 30.01 -26.61 0.80
CA ALA A 125 30.31 -25.62 -0.25
C ALA A 125 31.81 -25.49 -0.52
N GLN A 126 32.67 -25.59 0.50
CA GLN A 126 34.12 -25.57 0.29
C GLN A 126 34.62 -26.83 -0.42
N GLN A 127 34.08 -28.00 -0.09
CA GLN A 127 34.42 -29.25 -0.77
C GLN A 127 34.03 -29.21 -2.24
N GLU A 128 32.87 -28.66 -2.59
CA GLU A 128 32.48 -28.46 -4.00
C GLU A 128 33.43 -27.51 -4.76
N ILE A 129 33.88 -26.42 -4.12
CA ILE A 129 34.85 -25.49 -4.73
C ILE A 129 36.21 -26.18 -4.95
N LEU A 130 36.67 -26.98 -4.00
CA LEU A 130 37.93 -27.73 -4.14
C LEU A 130 37.85 -28.77 -5.25
N VAL A 131 36.74 -29.52 -5.34
CA VAL A 131 36.51 -30.48 -6.42
C VAL A 131 36.47 -29.81 -7.79
N GLN A 132 35.86 -28.62 -7.89
CA GLN A 132 35.87 -27.84 -9.15
C GLN A 132 37.26 -27.32 -9.52
N ALA A 133 38.04 -26.86 -8.55
CA ALA A 133 39.41 -26.42 -8.77
C ALA A 133 40.32 -27.57 -9.23
N ASP A 134 40.15 -28.78 -8.68
CA ASP A 134 40.94 -29.96 -9.08
C ASP A 134 40.59 -30.41 -10.52
N THR A 135 39.33 -30.30 -10.94
CA THR A 135 38.93 -30.61 -12.32
C THR A 135 39.42 -29.61 -13.38
N GLU A 136 39.72 -28.37 -13.01
CA GLU A 136 40.28 -27.37 -13.94
C GLU A 136 41.79 -27.55 -14.16
N VAL A 137 42.50 -28.19 -13.23
CA VAL A 137 43.95 -28.45 -13.33
C VAL A 137 44.25 -29.69 -14.17
N GLU A 138 43.37 -30.69 -14.20
CA GLU A 138 43.53 -31.90 -15.03
C GLU A 138 43.20 -31.68 -16.53
N GLY A 139 42.67 -30.50 -16.91
CA GLY A 139 42.39 -30.14 -18.30
C GLY A 139 43.55 -29.48 -19.07
N PHE A 140 44.69 -29.23 -18.41
CA PHE A 140 45.87 -28.59 -19.01
C PHE A 140 46.99 -29.61 -19.22
N ASP A 141 46.72 -30.65 -20.01
CA ASP A 141 47.79 -31.53 -20.50
C ASP A 141 48.48 -30.90 -21.72
N ILE A 142 49.80 -30.92 -21.64
CA ILE A 142 50.73 -30.06 -22.35
C ILE A 142 51.01 -30.66 -23.73
N GLY A 143 50.51 -30.04 -24.79
CA GLY A 143 50.94 -30.34 -26.15
C GLY A 143 52.30 -29.70 -26.44
N ILE A 144 53.38 -30.46 -26.19
CA ILE A 144 54.75 -30.20 -26.70
C ILE A 144 54.74 -30.25 -28.22
#